data_AF-A0A0F8Z2K9-F1
#
_entry.id   AF-A0A0F8Z2K9-F1
#
_cell.length_a   1.000
_cell.length_b   1.000
_cell.length_c   1.000
_cell.angle_alpha   90.00
_cell.angle_beta   90.00
_cell.angle_gamma   90.00
#
_symmetry.space_group_name_H-M   'P 1'
#
loop_
_entity.id
_entity.type
_entity.pdbx_description
1 polymer ?
#
loop_
_entity_poly.entity_id
_entity_poly.type
_entity_poly.pdbx_seq_one_letter_code
_entity_poly.pdbx_strand_id
1 'polypeptide(L)'
;MNSFELLKKRIEASSNNDLARIISDAALQLDEEQTNAVSFVFWLSFMTEHDLDQVLCEAWKAAKQYGPCGEEVVKIIKEKHGIDVAKIDPDDPDYDPMIISFGNRIKIYEDMFGTNSHVKLFRKIKGLRNDISHGRIDKLEYKNLDLRTKEGKQEILIDYFEIMTQKDSGSSLVFQQMSEGEKEEVEKIFKQWKKDIGYENNR
;
A
#
# COMPACT_ATOMS: atom_id res chain seq x y z
N MET A 1 11.74 2.34 -39.67
CA MET A 1 11.46 3.27 -38.56
C MET A 1 11.77 2.52 -37.28
N ASN A 2 12.73 2.97 -36.46
CA ASN A 2 13.10 2.23 -35.24
C ASN A 2 12.01 2.40 -34.15
N SER A 3 12.01 1.53 -33.15
CA SER A 3 11.02 1.51 -32.06
C SER A 3 10.93 2.83 -31.29
N PHE A 4 12.05 3.54 -31.13
CA PHE A 4 12.13 4.84 -30.46
C PHE A 4 11.45 5.96 -31.26
N GLU A 5 11.65 6.01 -32.58
CA GLU A 5 10.96 6.97 -33.47
C GLU A 5 9.45 6.72 -33.51
N LEU A 6 9.02 5.45 -33.40
CA LEU A 6 7.61 5.08 -33.33
C LEU A 6 6.98 5.51 -31.99
N LEU A 7 7.71 5.33 -30.89
CA LEU A 7 7.29 5.75 -29.56
C LEU A 7 7.15 7.28 -29.47
N LYS A 8 8.16 8.01 -29.95
CA LYS A 8 8.18 9.48 -29.97
C LYS A 8 6.98 10.05 -30.73
N LYS A 9 6.75 9.56 -31.95
CA LYS A 9 5.62 10.00 -32.78
C LYS A 9 4.26 9.71 -32.13
N ARG A 10 4.12 8.59 -31.40
CA ARG A 10 2.90 8.27 -30.66
C ARG A 10 2.69 9.19 -29.48
N ILE A 11 3.73 9.46 -28.69
CA ILE A 11 3.67 10.39 -27.54
C ILE A 11 3.26 11.80 -27.99
N GLU A 12 3.85 12.31 -29.07
CA GLU A 12 3.57 13.65 -29.59
C GLU A 12 2.15 13.83 -30.13
N ALA A 13 1.49 12.74 -30.53
CA ALA A 13 0.15 12.76 -31.13
C ALA A 13 -0.99 12.46 -30.15
N SER A 14 -0.68 12.27 -28.86
CA SER A 14 -1.56 11.62 -27.89
C SER A 14 -2.13 12.57 -26.85
N SER A 15 -3.37 12.33 -26.41
CA SER A 15 -3.94 13.02 -25.25
C SER A 15 -3.27 12.55 -23.96
N ASN A 16 -3.43 13.28 -22.84
CA ASN A 16 -2.87 12.86 -21.55
C ASN A 16 -3.28 11.43 -21.14
N ASN A 17 -4.50 11.00 -21.48
CA ASN A 17 -4.99 9.65 -21.18
C ASN A 17 -4.35 8.57 -22.07
N ASP A 18 -3.87 8.93 -23.27
CA ASP A 18 -3.23 8.01 -24.20
C ASP A 18 -1.77 7.70 -23.80
N LEU A 19 -1.13 8.59 -23.03
CA LEU A 19 0.28 8.44 -22.63
C LEU A 19 0.52 7.23 -21.73
N ALA A 20 -0.36 6.96 -20.76
CA ALA A 20 -0.26 5.81 -19.87
C ALA A 20 -0.30 4.49 -20.68
N ARG A 21 -1.23 4.40 -21.63
CA ARG A 21 -1.35 3.26 -22.54
C ARG A 21 -0.13 3.10 -23.43
N ILE A 22 0.42 4.19 -23.96
CA ILE A 22 1.63 4.14 -24.79
C ILE A 22 2.83 3.62 -24.00
N ILE A 23 2.99 4.03 -22.76
CA ILE A 23 4.09 3.54 -21.92
C ILE A 23 3.92 2.04 -21.63
N SER A 24 2.72 1.62 -21.19
CA SER A 24 2.44 0.21 -20.90
C SER A 24 2.61 -0.69 -22.13
N ASP A 25 1.95 -0.36 -23.24
CA ASP A 25 1.85 -1.25 -24.39
C ASP A 25 3.10 -1.17 -25.29
N ALA A 26 3.67 0.03 -25.49
CA ALA A 26 4.72 0.24 -26.47
C ALA A 26 6.14 0.27 -25.87
N ALA A 27 6.31 0.80 -24.65
CA ALA A 27 7.62 0.85 -24.01
C ALA A 27 7.87 -0.39 -23.13
N LEU A 28 6.88 -0.79 -22.35
CA LEU A 28 6.99 -1.91 -21.40
C LEU A 28 6.47 -3.24 -21.97
N GLN A 29 5.77 -3.22 -23.10
CA GLN A 29 5.20 -4.40 -23.77
C GLN A 29 4.30 -5.23 -22.85
N LEU A 30 3.55 -4.57 -21.98
CA LEU A 30 2.61 -5.22 -21.09
C LEU A 30 1.32 -5.51 -21.83
N ASP A 31 0.73 -6.67 -21.57
CA ASP A 31 -0.65 -6.93 -21.94
C ASP A 31 -1.64 -6.21 -21.00
N GLU A 32 -2.93 -6.31 -21.33
CA GLU A 32 -4.00 -5.66 -20.55
C GLU A 32 -4.08 -6.22 -19.12
N GLU A 33 -3.89 -7.53 -18.94
CA GLU A 33 -3.97 -8.18 -17.62
C GLU A 33 -2.80 -7.77 -16.73
N GLN A 34 -1.59 -7.71 -17.29
CA GLN A 34 -0.38 -7.22 -16.66
C GLN A 34 -0.50 -5.74 -16.31
N THR A 35 -1.01 -4.91 -17.22
CA THR A 35 -1.27 -3.48 -16.96
C THR A 35 -2.26 -3.30 -15.82
N ASN A 36 -3.34 -4.08 -15.80
CA ASN A 36 -4.34 -4.07 -14.75
C ASN A 36 -3.77 -4.54 -13.40
N ALA A 37 -2.93 -5.57 -13.39
CA ALA A 37 -2.27 -6.06 -12.17
C ALA A 37 -1.29 -5.02 -11.60
N VAL A 38 -0.48 -4.39 -12.47
CA VAL A 38 0.45 -3.32 -12.09
C VAL A 38 -0.31 -2.14 -11.48
N SER A 39 -1.36 -1.65 -12.18
CA SER A 39 -2.21 -0.56 -11.69
C SER A 39 -2.81 -0.89 -10.33
N PHE A 40 -3.38 -2.09 -10.19
CA PHE A 40 -3.96 -2.56 -8.94
C PHE A 40 -2.96 -2.56 -7.78
N VAL A 41 -1.76 -3.13 -7.96
CA VAL A 41 -0.72 -3.14 -6.92
C VAL A 41 -0.24 -1.74 -6.58
N PHE A 42 -0.13 -0.83 -7.55
CA PHE A 42 0.23 0.57 -7.30
C PHE A 42 -0.82 1.27 -6.42
N TRP A 43 -2.11 1.13 -6.75
CA TRP A 43 -3.19 1.73 -5.94
C TRP A 43 -3.26 1.13 -4.55
N LEU A 44 -3.12 -0.19 -4.42
CA LEU A 44 -3.07 -0.86 -3.13
C LEU A 44 -1.87 -0.40 -2.30
N SER A 45 -0.69 -0.27 -2.92
CA SER A 45 0.51 0.25 -2.24
C SER A 45 0.32 1.69 -1.79
N PHE A 46 -0.25 2.54 -2.64
CA PHE A 46 -0.55 3.93 -2.31
C PHE A 46 -1.50 4.04 -1.11
N MET A 47 -2.61 3.30 -1.13
CA MET A 47 -3.58 3.25 -0.03
C MET A 47 -2.90 2.78 1.27
N THR A 48 -2.08 1.73 1.19
CA THR A 48 -1.34 1.19 2.35
C THR A 48 -0.34 2.19 2.91
N GLU A 49 0.42 2.87 2.04
CA GLU A 49 1.39 3.88 2.44
C GLU A 49 0.71 5.05 3.14
N HIS A 50 -0.45 5.48 2.63
CA HIS A 50 -1.24 6.56 3.19
C HIS A 50 -1.82 6.20 4.57
N ASP A 51 -2.41 5.01 4.71
CA ASP A 51 -2.92 4.54 6.00
C ASP A 51 -1.78 4.38 7.03
N LEU A 52 -0.63 3.86 6.61
CA LEU A 52 0.53 3.73 7.49
C LEU A 52 1.07 5.09 7.96
N ASP A 53 1.12 6.08 7.06
CA ASP A 53 1.56 7.44 7.37
C ASP A 53 0.66 8.09 8.44
N GLN A 54 -0.66 7.94 8.29
CA GLN A 54 -1.65 8.37 9.28
C GLN A 54 -1.38 7.75 10.65
N VAL A 55 -1.27 6.42 10.73
CA VAL A 55 -1.10 5.73 12.02
C VAL A 55 0.18 6.21 12.71
N LEU A 56 1.24 6.43 11.96
CA LEU A 56 2.48 7.00 12.49
C LEU A 56 2.28 8.44 12.99
N CYS A 57 1.58 9.29 12.23
CA CYS A 57 1.26 10.66 12.64
C CYS A 57 0.41 10.71 13.92
N GLU A 58 -0.60 9.86 14.04
CA GLU A 58 -1.46 9.79 15.23
C GLU A 58 -0.70 9.30 16.45
N ALA A 59 0.07 8.23 16.29
CA ALA A 59 0.91 7.69 17.36
C ALA A 59 1.95 8.71 17.83
N TRP A 60 2.50 9.49 16.90
CA TRP A 60 3.38 10.61 17.18
C TRP A 60 2.70 11.73 17.99
N LYS A 61 1.53 12.19 17.54
CA LYS A 61 0.74 13.21 18.25
C LYS A 61 0.41 12.75 19.67
N ALA A 62 0.03 11.49 19.84
CA ALA A 62 -0.21 10.90 21.16
C ALA A 62 1.07 10.92 22.01
N ALA A 63 2.20 10.47 21.48
CA ALA A 63 3.48 10.46 22.21
C ALA A 63 3.90 11.85 22.68
N LYS A 64 3.72 12.89 21.84
CA LYS A 64 3.96 14.30 22.22
C LYS A 64 3.10 14.77 23.39
N GLN A 65 1.83 14.35 23.45
CA GLN A 65 0.93 14.74 24.55
C GLN A 65 1.38 14.16 25.91
N TYR A 66 2.14 13.07 25.94
CA TYR A 66 2.63 12.43 27.17
C TYR A 66 4.01 12.93 27.64
N GLY A 67 4.59 13.96 27.01
CA GLY A 67 5.83 14.61 27.47
C GLY A 67 7.12 13.83 27.15
N PRO A 68 8.10 13.71 28.09
CA PRO A 68 9.47 13.24 27.81
C PRO A 68 9.59 11.83 27.21
N CYS A 69 8.56 10.98 27.34
CA CYS A 69 8.51 9.69 26.65
C CYS A 69 8.53 9.81 25.12
N GLY A 70 8.02 10.90 24.55
CA GLY A 70 8.01 11.12 23.10
C GLY A 70 9.42 11.36 22.54
N GLU A 71 10.25 12.16 23.23
CA GLU A 71 11.63 12.46 22.81
C GLU A 71 12.53 11.21 22.84
N GLU A 72 12.27 10.29 23.77
CA GLU A 72 13.04 9.06 23.89
C GLU A 72 12.73 8.07 22.74
N VAL A 73 11.47 7.97 22.32
CA VAL A 73 11.06 7.19 21.14
C VAL A 73 11.70 7.74 19.86
N VAL A 74 11.76 9.06 19.70
CA VAL A 74 12.46 9.73 18.58
C VAL A 74 13.91 9.34 18.51
N LYS A 75 14.58 9.45 19.66
CA LYS A 75 16.00 9.18 19.77
C LYS A 75 16.29 7.73 19.44
N ILE A 76 15.48 6.79 19.95
CA ILE A 76 15.60 5.36 19.65
C ILE A 76 15.47 5.09 18.15
N ILE A 77 14.47 5.65 17.48
CA ILE A 77 14.27 5.43 16.03
C ILE A 77 15.41 6.05 15.22
N LYS A 78 15.86 7.25 15.59
CA LYS A 78 17.00 7.94 14.93
C LYS A 78 18.29 7.17 15.11
N GLU A 79 18.57 6.66 16.31
CA GLU A 79 19.76 5.87 16.60
C GLU A 79 19.73 4.49 15.91
N LYS A 80 18.56 3.84 15.87
CA LYS A 80 18.43 2.47 15.34
C LYS A 80 18.37 2.41 13.81
N HIS A 81 17.76 3.41 13.16
CA HIS A 81 17.54 3.37 11.71
C HIS A 81 18.17 4.54 10.95
N GLY A 82 18.76 5.52 11.64
CA GLY A 82 19.23 6.75 11.01
C GLY A 82 18.10 7.62 10.47
N ILE A 83 16.86 7.44 10.96
CA ILE A 83 15.68 8.17 10.49
C ILE A 83 15.38 9.33 11.43
N ASP A 84 15.32 10.54 10.90
CA ASP A 84 14.92 11.70 11.68
C ASP A 84 13.39 11.79 11.81
N VAL A 85 12.87 11.25 12.92
CA VAL A 85 11.42 11.21 13.21
C VAL A 85 10.83 12.59 13.46
N ALA A 86 11.65 13.62 13.69
CA ALA A 86 11.16 15.00 13.71
C ALA A 86 10.47 15.36 12.38
N LYS A 87 10.88 14.73 11.26
CA LYS A 87 10.21 14.85 9.96
C LYS A 87 8.93 14.01 9.83
N ILE A 88 8.48 13.34 10.89
CA ILE A 88 7.16 12.70 10.99
C ILE A 88 6.16 13.61 11.70
N ASP A 89 6.62 14.72 12.27
CA ASP A 89 5.77 15.68 12.93
C ASP A 89 4.92 16.45 11.92
N PRO A 90 3.61 16.21 11.79
CA PRO A 90 2.80 16.92 10.80
C PRO A 90 2.66 18.42 11.10
N ASP A 91 3.07 18.86 12.29
CA ASP A 91 3.13 20.27 12.68
C ASP A 91 4.50 20.92 12.35
N ASP A 92 5.51 20.15 11.91
CA ASP A 92 6.79 20.67 11.44
C ASP A 92 6.63 21.25 10.02
N PRO A 93 7.04 22.51 9.77
CA PRO A 93 6.95 23.12 8.43
C PRO A 93 7.75 22.37 7.35
N ASP A 94 8.74 21.55 7.74
CA ASP A 94 9.55 20.70 6.87
C ASP A 94 9.03 19.24 6.82
N TYR A 95 7.84 18.96 7.37
CA TYR A 95 7.16 17.66 7.21
C TYR A 95 6.85 17.43 5.74
N ASP A 96 7.54 16.46 5.15
CA ASP A 96 7.17 15.90 3.87
C ASP A 96 7.01 14.39 4.05
N PRO A 97 5.77 13.88 3.99
CA PRO A 97 5.52 12.45 4.15
C PRO A 97 6.34 11.65 3.13
N MET A 98 6.65 12.19 1.95
CA MET A 98 7.41 11.51 0.91
C MET A 98 8.91 11.34 1.22
N ILE A 99 9.46 12.01 2.24
CA ILE A 99 10.88 11.85 2.63
C ILE A 99 11.14 10.44 3.18
N ILE A 100 10.17 9.83 3.85
CA ILE A 100 10.34 8.51 4.45
C ILE A 100 9.84 7.45 3.49
N SER A 101 10.75 6.62 3.00
CA SER A 101 10.37 5.52 2.10
C SER A 101 9.37 4.55 2.73
N PHE A 102 8.53 3.90 1.93
CA PHE A 102 7.57 2.88 2.39
C PHE A 102 8.22 1.85 3.31
N GLY A 103 9.40 1.34 2.95
CA GLY A 103 10.12 0.37 3.76
C GLY A 103 10.53 0.89 5.13
N ASN A 104 10.85 2.17 5.25
CA ASN A 104 11.19 2.80 6.52
C ASN A 104 9.96 3.04 7.37
N ARG A 105 8.83 3.46 6.79
CA ARG A 105 7.55 3.57 7.53
C ARG A 105 7.16 2.25 8.19
N ILE A 106 7.31 1.13 7.45
CA ILE A 106 7.01 -0.21 7.98
C ILE A 106 7.92 -0.56 9.18
N LYS A 107 9.22 -0.24 9.09
CA LYS A 107 10.16 -0.50 10.18
C LYS A 107 9.83 0.31 11.44
N ILE A 108 9.46 1.58 11.27
CA ILE A 108 9.06 2.44 12.39
C ILE A 108 7.81 1.87 13.05
N TYR A 109 6.79 1.55 12.26
CA TYR A 109 5.57 0.93 12.77
C TYR A 109 5.88 -0.39 13.51
N GLU A 110 6.70 -1.26 12.94
CA GLU A 110 7.08 -2.53 13.58
C GLU A 110 7.85 -2.32 14.89
N ASP A 111 8.66 -1.29 14.98
CA ASP A 111 9.35 -0.95 16.23
C ASP A 111 8.40 -0.40 17.29
N MET A 112 7.35 0.32 16.89
CA MET A 112 6.35 0.89 17.80
C MET A 112 5.32 -0.15 18.28
N PHE A 113 4.88 -1.02 17.39
CA PHE A 113 3.73 -1.93 17.60
C PHE A 113 4.11 -3.42 17.58
N GLY A 114 5.38 -3.73 17.32
CA GLY A 114 5.87 -5.10 17.17
C GLY A 114 5.51 -5.74 15.82
N THR A 115 6.07 -6.92 15.56
CA THR A 115 5.72 -7.71 14.38
C THR A 115 4.31 -8.31 14.53
N ASN A 116 3.34 -7.81 13.76
CA ASN A 116 1.94 -8.24 13.80
C ASN A 116 1.38 -8.53 12.39
N SER A 117 0.06 -8.74 12.27
CA SER A 117 -0.64 -8.96 10.99
C SER A 117 -0.45 -7.81 10.01
N HIS A 118 -0.50 -6.56 10.48
CA HIS A 118 -0.27 -5.35 9.69
C HIS A 118 1.13 -5.33 9.09
N VAL A 119 2.18 -5.55 9.91
CA VAL A 119 3.57 -5.59 9.42
C VAL A 119 3.75 -6.63 8.32
N LYS A 120 3.17 -7.82 8.47
CA LYS A 120 3.24 -8.89 7.46
C LYS A 120 2.56 -8.46 6.16
N LEU A 121 1.37 -7.87 6.25
CA LEU A 121 0.63 -7.35 5.10
C LEU A 121 1.42 -6.24 4.39
N PHE A 122 1.91 -5.23 5.13
CA PHE A 122 2.66 -4.12 4.56
C PHE A 122 3.93 -4.58 3.85
N ARG A 123 4.69 -5.52 4.45
CA ARG A 123 5.87 -6.11 3.82
C ARG A 123 5.51 -6.88 2.56
N LYS A 124 4.38 -7.59 2.53
CA LYS A 124 3.92 -8.31 1.33
C LYS A 124 3.55 -7.33 0.21
N ILE A 125 2.79 -6.27 0.50
CA ILE A 125 2.42 -5.23 -0.48
C ILE A 125 3.67 -4.51 -1.02
N LYS A 126 4.60 -4.13 -0.13
CA LYS A 126 5.91 -3.59 -0.53
C LYS A 126 6.67 -4.57 -1.44
N GLY A 127 6.62 -5.86 -1.14
CA GLY A 127 7.21 -6.92 -1.97
C GLY A 127 6.65 -6.92 -3.39
N LEU A 128 5.33 -6.84 -3.54
CA LEU A 128 4.66 -6.77 -4.84
C LEU A 128 5.09 -5.53 -5.63
N ARG A 129 5.13 -4.35 -4.99
CA ARG A 129 5.65 -3.12 -5.62
C ARG A 129 7.11 -3.29 -6.07
N ASN A 130 7.93 -3.94 -5.25
CA ASN A 130 9.33 -4.21 -5.58
C ASN A 130 9.46 -5.19 -6.75
N ASP A 131 8.57 -6.18 -6.87
CA ASP A 131 8.56 -7.09 -8.02
C ASP A 131 8.26 -6.33 -9.32
N ILE A 132 7.30 -5.39 -9.31
CA ILE A 132 7.02 -4.49 -10.43
C ILE A 132 8.25 -3.66 -10.81
N SER A 133 8.93 -3.05 -9.82
CA SER A 133 10.14 -2.24 -10.09
C SER A 133 11.29 -3.04 -10.72
N HIS A 134 11.28 -4.37 -10.60
CA HIS A 134 12.25 -5.27 -11.22
C HIS A 134 11.70 -5.95 -12.49
N GLY A 135 10.55 -5.52 -13.01
CA GLY A 135 9.90 -6.10 -14.20
C GLY A 135 9.35 -7.52 -13.99
N ARG A 136 9.21 -7.99 -12.75
CA ARG A 136 8.76 -9.35 -12.41
C ARG A 136 7.25 -9.45 -12.33
N ILE A 137 6.55 -8.97 -13.36
CA ILE A 137 5.08 -8.84 -13.37
C ILE A 137 4.40 -10.21 -13.37
N ASP A 138 5.00 -11.21 -14.02
CA ASP A 138 4.47 -12.59 -14.01
C ASP A 138 4.61 -13.29 -12.65
N LYS A 139 5.25 -12.66 -11.67
CA LYS A 139 5.41 -13.17 -10.29
C LYS A 139 4.49 -12.47 -9.30
N LEU A 140 3.57 -11.63 -9.77
CA LEU A 140 2.62 -10.95 -8.92
C LEU A 140 1.58 -11.94 -8.40
N GLU A 141 1.86 -12.51 -7.24
CA GLU A 141 0.99 -13.48 -6.58
C GLU A 141 0.75 -13.14 -5.10
N TYR A 142 -0.44 -13.46 -4.63
CA TYR A 142 -0.82 -13.38 -3.22
C TYR A 142 -1.47 -14.68 -2.77
N LYS A 143 -0.90 -15.34 -1.74
CA LYS A 143 -1.33 -16.68 -1.28
C LYS A 143 -1.49 -17.71 -2.43
N ASN A 144 -0.52 -17.73 -3.35
CA ASN A 144 -0.52 -18.56 -4.56
C ASN A 144 -1.65 -18.27 -5.58
N LEU A 145 -2.34 -17.14 -5.44
CA LEU A 145 -3.28 -16.63 -6.42
C LEU A 145 -2.61 -15.55 -7.26
N ASP A 146 -2.77 -15.65 -8.57
CA ASP A 146 -2.24 -14.70 -9.55
C ASP A 146 -3.00 -13.37 -9.47
N LEU A 147 -2.29 -12.26 -9.29
CA LEU A 147 -2.87 -10.91 -9.20
C LEU A 147 -3.29 -10.34 -10.56
N ARG A 148 -3.12 -11.06 -11.66
CA ARG A 148 -3.79 -10.78 -12.94
C ARG A 148 -5.26 -11.17 -12.89
N THR A 149 -5.61 -12.21 -12.12
CA THR A 149 -6.99 -12.67 -12.00
C THR A 149 -7.80 -11.85 -11.00
N LYS A 150 -9.13 -11.99 -11.07
CA LYS A 150 -10.05 -11.33 -10.16
C LYS A 150 -9.89 -11.88 -8.74
N GLU A 151 -9.73 -13.19 -8.60
CA GLU A 151 -9.67 -13.92 -7.35
C GLU A 151 -8.43 -13.52 -6.53
N GLY A 152 -7.26 -13.40 -7.18
CA GLY A 152 -6.05 -12.94 -6.50
C GLY A 152 -6.17 -11.51 -5.95
N LYS A 153 -6.79 -10.61 -6.74
CA LYS A 153 -7.05 -9.22 -6.31
C LYS A 153 -8.06 -9.17 -5.16
N GLN A 154 -9.11 -9.98 -5.22
CA GLN A 154 -10.11 -10.08 -4.16
C GLN A 154 -9.50 -10.60 -2.86
N GLU A 155 -8.65 -11.62 -2.91
CA GLU A 155 -8.03 -12.22 -1.72
C GLU A 155 -7.19 -11.21 -0.94
N ILE A 156 -6.35 -10.43 -1.62
CA ILE A 156 -5.52 -9.43 -0.94
C ILE A 156 -6.35 -8.25 -0.44
N LEU A 157 -7.43 -7.86 -1.12
CA LEU A 157 -8.35 -6.84 -0.62
C LEU A 157 -9.07 -7.32 0.63
N ILE A 158 -9.56 -8.56 0.65
CA ILE A 158 -10.19 -9.14 1.84
C ILE A 158 -9.22 -9.07 3.03
N ASP A 159 -8.00 -9.59 2.87
CA ASP A 159 -6.99 -9.55 3.93
C ASP A 159 -6.63 -8.12 4.35
N TYR A 160 -6.49 -7.21 3.39
CA TYR A 160 -6.23 -5.80 3.66
C TYR A 160 -7.29 -5.22 4.58
N PHE A 161 -8.55 -5.35 4.19
CA PHE A 161 -9.66 -4.77 4.92
C PHE A 161 -9.87 -5.43 6.29
N GLU A 162 -9.69 -6.75 6.40
CA GLU A 162 -9.80 -7.46 7.68
C GLU A 162 -8.67 -7.14 8.65
N ILE A 163 -7.47 -6.89 8.14
CA ILE A 163 -6.33 -6.52 8.97
C ILE A 163 -6.48 -5.07 9.43
N MET A 164 -6.74 -4.14 8.51
CA MET A 164 -6.81 -2.70 8.79
C MET A 164 -8.02 -2.25 9.63
N THR A 165 -8.97 -3.15 9.90
CA THR A 165 -10.10 -2.94 10.82
C THR A 165 -9.89 -3.51 12.21
N GLN A 166 -8.80 -4.25 12.45
CA GLN A 166 -8.47 -4.76 13.78
C GLN A 166 -8.16 -3.61 14.73
N LYS A 167 -8.81 -3.60 15.90
CA LYS A 167 -8.69 -2.52 16.91
C LYS A 167 -7.28 -2.32 17.47
N ASP A 168 -6.40 -3.29 17.25
CA ASP A 168 -5.10 -3.38 17.93
C ASP A 168 -4.06 -2.39 17.35
N SER A 169 -4.36 -1.73 16.23
CA SER A 169 -3.53 -0.65 15.70
C SER A 169 -4.33 0.20 14.73
N GLY A 170 -4.30 1.53 14.92
CA GLY A 170 -4.95 2.58 14.13
C GLY A 170 -5.80 2.12 12.94
N SER A 171 -7.12 2.33 13.04
CA SER A 171 -8.06 2.02 11.97
C SER A 171 -7.66 2.74 10.68
N SER A 172 -7.69 2.02 9.55
CA SER A 172 -7.46 2.63 8.23
C SER A 172 -8.34 3.85 8.01
N LEU A 173 -7.77 4.89 7.39
CA LEU A 173 -8.47 6.12 7.07
C LEU A 173 -9.69 5.89 6.21
N VAL A 174 -9.54 4.99 5.24
CA VAL A 174 -10.62 4.63 4.31
C VAL A 174 -11.83 4.18 5.12
N PHE A 175 -11.62 3.41 6.19
CA PHE A 175 -12.70 2.97 7.08
C PHE A 175 -13.19 4.02 8.06
N GLN A 176 -12.33 4.94 8.50
CA GLN A 176 -12.76 6.06 9.35
C GLN A 176 -13.71 7.00 8.60
N GLN A 177 -13.55 7.11 7.27
CA GLN A 177 -14.39 7.93 6.41
C GLN A 177 -15.68 7.24 5.98
N MET A 178 -15.78 5.92 6.11
CA MET A 178 -16.97 5.15 5.80
C MET A 178 -18.03 5.27 6.90
N SER A 179 -19.27 5.47 6.48
CA SER A 179 -20.45 5.29 7.32
C SER A 179 -20.61 3.83 7.75
N GLU A 180 -21.35 3.58 8.83
CA GLU A 180 -21.65 2.20 9.27
C GLU A 180 -22.38 1.39 8.19
N GLY A 181 -23.26 2.03 7.39
CA GLY A 181 -23.92 1.38 6.27
C GLY A 181 -22.96 0.91 5.17
N GLU A 182 -21.95 1.72 4.83
CA GLU A 182 -20.91 1.36 3.85
C GLU A 182 -20.01 0.23 4.38
N LYS A 183 -19.68 0.24 5.67
CA LYS A 183 -18.93 -0.86 6.30
C LYS A 183 -19.70 -2.17 6.24
N GLU A 184 -20.99 -2.15 6.55
CA GLU A 184 -21.85 -3.34 6.45
C GLU A 184 -21.96 -3.86 5.02
N GLU A 185 -22.01 -2.98 4.02
CA GLU A 185 -22.06 -3.36 2.61
C GLU A 185 -20.75 -4.03 2.16
N VAL A 186 -19.60 -3.43 2.52
CA VAL A 186 -18.29 -4.00 2.25
C VAL A 186 -18.14 -5.38 2.90
N GLU A 187 -18.56 -5.53 4.15
CA GLU A 187 -18.55 -6.83 4.82
C GLU A 187 -19.39 -7.89 4.09
N LYS A 188 -20.58 -7.52 3.59
CA LYS A 188 -21.43 -8.44 2.83
C LYS A 188 -20.76 -8.87 1.53
N ILE A 189 -20.15 -7.93 0.82
CA ILE A 189 -19.40 -8.18 -0.42
C ILE A 189 -18.26 -9.16 -0.15
N PHE A 190 -17.46 -8.93 0.88
CA PHE A 190 -16.33 -9.81 1.20
C PHE A 190 -16.76 -11.18 1.70
N LYS A 191 -17.85 -11.27 2.49
CA LYS A 191 -18.44 -12.56 2.88
C LYS A 191 -18.86 -13.37 1.66
N GLN A 192 -19.40 -12.72 0.62
CA GLN A 192 -19.73 -13.40 -0.62
C GLN A 192 -18.47 -13.83 -1.38
N TRP A 193 -17.49 -12.94 -1.55
CA TRP A 193 -16.24 -13.27 -2.26
C TRP A 193 -15.48 -14.41 -1.61
N LYS A 194 -15.44 -14.48 -0.28
CA LYS A 194 -14.84 -15.62 0.44
C LYS A 194 -15.49 -16.94 0.07
N LYS A 195 -16.82 -16.99 -0.05
CA LYS A 195 -17.54 -18.18 -0.50
C LYS A 195 -17.15 -18.52 -1.94
N ASP A 196 -17.11 -17.51 -2.82
CA ASP A 196 -16.79 -17.68 -4.23
C ASP A 196 -15.35 -18.21 -4.44
N ILE A 197 -14.40 -17.81 -3.59
CA ILE A 197 -12.99 -18.26 -3.62
C ILE A 197 -12.81 -19.65 -2.98
N GLY A 198 -13.86 -20.21 -2.36
CA GLY A 198 -13.81 -21.54 -1.75
C GLY A 198 -13.33 -21.57 -0.30
N TYR A 199 -13.47 -20.47 0.46
CA TYR A 199 -13.41 -20.50 1.92
C TYR A 199 -14.68 -21.13 2.50
N GLU A 200 -14.98 -22.39 2.17
CA GLU A 200 -15.95 -23.16 2.92
C GLU A 200 -15.23 -23.90 4.06
N ASN A 201 -15.46 -23.41 5.29
CA ASN A 201 -15.29 -24.13 6.56
C ASN A 201 -13.96 -24.85 6.79
N ASN A 202 -12.91 -24.10 7.17
CA ASN A 202 -11.82 -24.63 8.00
C ASN A 202 -11.25 -23.50 8.90
N ARG A 203 -12.03 -23.12 9.90
CA ARG A 203 -11.51 -22.58 11.17
C ARG A 203 -12.25 -23.27 12.30
#